data_AF-A0A1H8WQL0-F1
#
_entry.id   AF-A0A1H8WQL0-F1
#
_cell.length_a   1.000
_cell.length_b   1.000
_cell.length_c   1.000
_cell.angle_alpha   90.00
_cell.angle_beta   90.00
_cell.angle_gamma   90.00
#
_symmetry.space_group_name_H-M   'P 1'
#
loop_
_entity.id
_entity.type
_entity.pdbx_description
1 polymer ?
#
loop_
_entity_poly.entity_id
_entity_poly.type
_entity_poly.pdbx_seq_one_letter_code
_entity_poly.pdbx_strand_id
1 'polypeptide(L)' 'MTFDVVMITVKLSLKQLMDAVKQLSPSKKLELSKLIWNDDMAIPLGYQNLVEDRKSKSDTNPDLLLDWETASKELIS' A
#
# COMPACT_ATOMS: atom_id res chain seq x y z
N MET A 1 -25.73 -14.83 29.08
CA MET A 1 -26.02 -13.47 28.58
C MET A 1 -25.40 -13.37 27.18
N THR A 2 -26.21 -13.48 26.15
CA THR A 2 -25.78 -13.29 24.75
C THR A 2 -25.92 -11.80 24.44
N PHE A 3 -24.82 -11.13 24.10
CA PHE A 3 -24.85 -9.75 23.65
C PHE A 3 -25.17 -9.75 22.16
N ASP A 4 -26.35 -9.26 21.81
CA ASP A 4 -26.71 -9.02 20.41
C ASP A 4 -25.75 -7.97 19.83
N VAL A 5 -25.08 -8.32 18.72
CA VAL A 5 -24.20 -7.39 18.01
C VAL A 5 -25.08 -6.38 17.27
N VAL A 6 -25.21 -5.19 17.85
CA VAL A 6 -25.91 -4.07 17.22
C VAL A 6 -25.00 -3.47 16.14
N MET A 7 -25.38 -3.64 14.87
CA MET A 7 -24.69 -2.98 13.75
C MET A 7 -25.23 -1.56 13.56
N ILE A 8 -24.36 -0.56 13.77
CA ILE A 8 -24.68 0.85 13.59
C ILE A 8 -24.11 1.33 12.25
N THR A 9 -24.96 1.82 11.35
CA THR A 9 -24.53 2.45 10.11
C THR A 9 -24.07 3.88 10.39
N VAL A 10 -22.76 4.12 10.38
CA VAL A 10 -22.17 5.45 10.60
C VAL A 10 -21.75 6.05 9.27
N LYS A 11 -22.21 7.27 8.97
CA LYS A 11 -21.64 8.08 7.87
C LYS A 11 -20.37 8.75 8.38
N LEU A 12 -19.23 8.33 7.85
CA LEU A 12 -17.92 8.90 8.17
C LEU A 12 -17.37 9.68 6.99
N SER A 13 -16.76 10.84 7.26
CA SER A 13 -15.84 11.46 6.31
C SER A 13 -14.56 10.62 6.20
N LEU A 14 -13.84 10.74 5.07
CA LEU A 14 -12.55 10.05 4.89
C LEU A 14 -11.56 10.36 6.02
N LYS A 15 -11.53 11.62 6.49
CA LYS A 15 -10.68 12.02 7.61
C LYS A 15 -11.01 11.27 8.90
N GLN A 16 -12.30 11.16 9.23
CA GLN A 16 -12.74 10.43 10.43
C GLN A 16 -12.44 8.93 10.31
N LEU A 17 -12.59 8.37 9.11
CA LEU A 17 -12.19 6.98 8.84
C LEU A 17 -10.68 6.79 9.07
N MET A 18 -9.84 7.67 8.55
CA MET A 18 -8.39 7.61 8.75
C MET A 18 -8.01 7.71 10.23
N ASP A 19 -8.64 8.61 10.97
CA ASP A 19 -8.36 8.77 12.40
C ASP A 19 -8.81 7.56 13.22
N ALA A 20 -9.93 6.92 12.85
CA ALA A 20 -10.33 5.65 13.44
C ALA A 20 -9.34 4.52 13.12
N VAL A 21 -8.87 4.42 11.87
CA VAL A 21 -7.87 3.42 11.45
C VAL A 21 -6.56 3.59 12.21
N LYS A 22 -6.12 4.83 12.50
CA LYS A 22 -4.92 5.09 13.32
C LYS A 22 -5.03 4.53 14.73
N GLN A 23 -6.23 4.49 15.30
CA GLN A 23 -6.48 3.98 16.66
C GLN A 23 -6.60 2.45 16.72
N LEU A 24 -6.67 1.76 15.59
CA LEU A 24 -6.69 0.30 15.57
C LEU A 24 -5.39 -0.30 16.13
N SER A 25 -5.52 -1.45 16.78
CA SER A 25 -4.38 -2.27 17.18
C SER A 25 -3.56 -2.72 15.95
N PRO A 26 -2.26 -3.04 16.11
CA PRO A 26 -1.44 -3.51 15.00
C PRO A 26 -2.03 -4.71 14.25
N SER A 27 -2.61 -5.68 14.97
CA SER A 27 -3.23 -6.86 14.37
C SER A 27 -4.44 -6.52 13.50
N LYS A 28 -5.27 -5.57 13.94
CA LYS A 28 -6.45 -5.10 13.18
C LYS A 28 -6.06 -4.24 11.98
N LYS A 29 -4.98 -3.47 12.07
CA LYS A 29 -4.42 -2.77 10.91
C LYS A 29 -3.95 -3.74 9.83
N LEU A 30 -3.31 -4.85 10.22
CA LEU A 30 -2.86 -5.87 9.29
C LEU A 30 -4.04 -6.61 8.64
N GLU A 31 -5.10 -6.90 9.39
CA GLU A 31 -6.32 -7.49 8.85
C GLU A 31 -6.99 -6.54 7.83
N LEU A 32 -7.11 -5.25 8.16
CA LEU A 32 -7.63 -4.23 7.26
C LEU A 32 -6.75 -4.07 6.02
N SER A 33 -5.42 -4.09 6.15
CA SER A 33 -4.52 -3.94 5.01
C SER A 33 -4.69 -5.10 4.03
N LYS A 34 -4.84 -6.35 4.52
CA LYS A 34 -5.10 -7.51 3.66
C LYS A 34 -6.43 -7.40 2.91
N LEU A 35 -7.45 -6.78 3.53
CA LEU A 35 -8.73 -6.55 2.87
C LEU A 35 -8.63 -5.45 1.79
N ILE A 36 -7.88 -4.38 2.08
CA ILE A 36 -7.68 -3.28 1.13
C ILE A 36 -6.80 -3.74 -0.05
N TRP A 37 -5.70 -4.42 0.23
CA TRP A 37 -4.80 -4.98 -0.75
C TRP A 37 -5.29 -6.37 -1.17
N ASN A 38 -6.33 -6.41 -2.02
CA ASN A 38 -6.69 -7.63 -2.74
C ASN A 38 -5.75 -7.81 -3.95
N ASP A 39 -5.42 -9.05 -4.29
CA ASP A 39 -4.57 -9.39 -5.45
C ASP A 39 -5.19 -8.93 -6.79
N ASP A 40 -6.51 -8.75 -6.84
CA ASP A 40 -7.22 -8.21 -8.01
C ASP A 40 -7.21 -6.67 -8.10
N MET A 41 -6.62 -5.97 -7.12
CA MET A 41 -6.58 -4.51 -7.14
C MET A 41 -5.54 -4.04 -8.17
N ALA A 42 -6.01 -3.59 -9.33
CA ALA A 42 -5.16 -3.01 -10.35
C ALA A 42 -4.36 -1.82 -9.78
N ILE A 43 -3.06 -1.79 -10.07
CA ILE A 43 -2.19 -0.65 -9.75
C ILE A 43 -2.85 0.62 -10.33
N PRO A 44 -3.04 1.71 -9.56
CA PRO A 44 -3.65 2.92 -10.11
C PRO A 44 -2.89 3.43 -11.33
N LEU A 45 -3.62 3.89 -12.37
CA LEU A 45 -3.04 4.27 -13.66
C LEU A 45 -1.90 5.29 -13.55
N GLY A 46 -1.97 6.22 -12.60
CA GLY A 46 -0.90 7.18 -12.36
C GLY A 46 0.43 6.54 -11.94
N TYR A 47 0.36 5.49 -11.11
CA TYR A 47 1.55 4.73 -10.73
C TYR A 47 2.05 3.84 -11.87
N GLN A 48 1.14 3.27 -12.67
CA GLN A 48 1.53 2.53 -13.88
C GLN A 48 2.33 3.43 -14.83
N ASN A 49 1.80 4.62 -15.13
CA ASN A 49 2.46 5.59 -16.01
C ASN A 49 3.83 6.02 -15.46
N LEU A 50 3.95 6.21 -14.15
CA LEU A 50 5.21 6.55 -13.50
C LEU A 50 6.26 5.43 -13.67
N VAL A 51 5.85 4.18 -13.53
CA VAL A 51 6.74 3.02 -13.71
C VAL A 51 7.16 2.88 -15.17
N GLU A 52 6.23 3.04 -16.11
CA GLU A 52 6.53 2.97 -17.55
C GLU A 52 7.48 4.11 -17.98
N ASP A 53 7.28 5.33 -17.50
CA ASP A 53 8.20 6.46 -17.76
C ASP A 53 9.63 6.15 -17.25
N ARG A 54 9.75 5.57 -16.06
CA ARG A 54 11.06 5.17 -15.50
C ARG A 54 11.73 4.09 -16.33
N LYS A 55 10.97 3.07 -16.76
CA LYS A 55 11.49 1.99 -17.61
C LYS A 55 11.96 2.52 -18.95
N SER A 56 11.15 3.36 -19.60
CA SER A 56 11.54 4.00 -20.86
C SER A 56 12.81 4.84 -20.73
N LYS A 57 12.95 5.60 -19.63
CA LYS A 57 14.17 6.38 -19.35
C LYS A 57 15.38 5.47 -19.15
N SER A 58 15.24 4.37 -18.40
CA SER A 58 16.35 3.44 -18.20
C SER A 58 16.75 2.68 -19.47
N ASP A 59 15.80 2.39 -20.36
CA ASP A 59 16.11 1.76 -21.65
C ASP A 59 16.99 2.68 -22.52
N THR A 60 16.74 4.00 -22.45
CA THR A 60 17.55 5.01 -23.16
C THR A 60 18.85 5.38 -22.44
N ASN A 61 18.89 5.22 -21.12
CA ASN A 61 20.06 5.53 -20.30
C ASN A 61 20.26 4.44 -19.22
N PRO A 62 20.99 3.37 -19.54
CA PRO A 62 21.26 2.27 -18.62
C PRO A 62 21.97 2.69 -17.32
N ASP A 63 22.68 3.83 -17.32
CA ASP A 63 23.38 4.36 -16.13
C ASP A 63 22.39 4.82 -15.02
N LEU A 64 21.10 4.93 -15.33
CA LEU A 64 20.05 5.19 -14.34
C LEU A 64 19.72 3.95 -13.50
N LEU A 65 20.16 2.77 -13.92
CA LEU A 65 19.96 1.52 -13.19
C LEU A 65 21.17 1.23 -12.31
N LEU A 66 20.88 0.84 -11.07
CA LEU A 66 21.90 0.27 -10.20
C LEU A 66 21.98 -1.23 -10.44
N ASP A 67 23.21 -1.74 -10.47
CA ASP A 67 23.45 -3.18 -10.42
C ASP A 67 22.91 -3.74 -9.10
N TRP A 68 22.03 -4.73 -9.21
CA TRP A 68 21.33 -5.32 -8.07
C TRP A 68 22.30 -6.00 -7.08
N GLU A 69 23.34 -6.66 -7.60
CA GLU A 69 24.35 -7.35 -6.80
C GLU A 69 25.22 -6.38 -5.98
N THR A 70 25.37 -5.15 -6.46
CA THR A 70 26.04 -4.06 -5.77
C THR A 70 25.11 -3.38 -4.76
N ALA A 71 23.91 -3.00 -5.20
CA ALA A 71 22.94 -2.29 -4.35
C ALA A 71 22.43 -3.13 -3.17
N SER A 72 22.25 -4.44 -3.35
CA SER A 72 21.75 -5.33 -2.29
C SER A 72 22.71 -5.47 -1.10
N LYS A 73 24.02 -5.29 -1.30
CA LYS A 73 25.02 -5.34 -0.23
C LYS A 73 24.88 -4.19 0.76
N GLU A 74 24.37 -3.04 0.32
CA GLU A 74 24.11 -1.88 1.17
C GLU A 74 22.83 -2.02 2.01
N LEU A 75 21.97 -2.99 1.71
CA LEU A 75 20.73 -3.24 2.46
C LEU A 75 20.93 -4.13 3.70
N ILE A 76 22.09 -4.78 3.82
CA ILE A 76 22.40 -5.75 4.89
C ILE A 76 23.31 -5.14 5.98
N SER A 77 23.71 -3.86 5.85
CA SER A 77 24.46 -3.12 6.89
C SER A 77 23.57 -2.33 7.83
#